data_AF-A0AAD0V9F5-F1
#
_entry.id   AF-A0AAD0V9F5-F1
#
_cell.length_a   1.000
_cell.length_b   1.000
_cell.length_c   1.000
_cell.angle_alpha   90.00
_cell.angle_beta   90.00
_cell.angle_gamma   90.00
#
_symmetry.space_group_name_H-M   'P 1'
#
loop_
_entity.id
_entity.type
_entity.pdbx_description
1 polymer ?
#
loop_
_entity_poly.entity_id
_entity_poly.type
_entity_poly.pdbx_seq_one_letter_code
_entity_poly.pdbx_strand_id
1 'polypeptide(L)'
;MTMFFLGEQFRNEVTTNFSLRRLERSRKPVELGCYPLEVVEGLSVNNLLVKLKQTLEPVFPANLPQSIRDLVTQCITDAQESGLPVRNRFVYLTYDTRPFKKGHTQRNPGWHFDGLQGNEVMLKKPGCYSFLWTNKLPFLISDQSFSLQGLDVGQHHIFDSLATQVFDDSVHESLPGHLYLMSCYQMHRAQVAQEDTSDRLFVRLTFSELAYTSTSMTLNPDIDYPFQPHSTSGEIPKNLAVLQGIGAPIRDLQVL
;
A
#
# COMPACT_ATOMS: atom_id res chain seq x y z
N MET A 1 8.25 -6.24 -24.46
CA MET A 1 7.93 -6.74 -23.11
C MET A 1 9.23 -6.90 -22.35
N THR A 2 9.38 -6.18 -21.24
CA THR A 2 10.64 -6.10 -20.50
C THR A 2 10.52 -7.00 -19.28
N MET A 3 11.11 -8.19 -19.34
CA MET A 3 11.27 -9.03 -18.16
C MET A 3 12.18 -8.28 -17.18
N PHE A 4 11.64 -7.80 -16.07
CA PHE A 4 12.47 -7.14 -15.05
C PHE A 4 13.01 -8.19 -14.08
N PHE A 5 14.30 -8.12 -13.81
CA PHE A 5 14.95 -9.05 -12.89
C PHE A 5 14.68 -8.63 -11.44
N LEU A 6 13.73 -9.31 -10.79
CA LEU A 6 13.54 -9.16 -9.37
C LEU A 6 14.68 -9.82 -8.60
N GLY A 7 15.35 -9.03 -7.77
CA GLY A 7 16.38 -9.51 -6.85
C GLY A 7 15.85 -10.59 -5.89
N GLU A 8 16.73 -11.49 -5.47
CA GLU A 8 16.41 -12.60 -4.58
C GLU A 8 15.75 -12.13 -3.28
N GLN A 9 16.19 -10.99 -2.75
CA GLN A 9 15.59 -10.38 -1.56
C GLN A 9 14.08 -10.14 -1.73
N PHE A 10 13.66 -9.50 -2.81
CA PHE A 10 12.24 -9.21 -3.06
C PHE A 10 11.42 -10.50 -3.17
N ARG A 11 11.94 -11.48 -3.94
CA ARG A 11 11.29 -12.79 -4.08
C ARG A 11 11.16 -13.50 -2.75
N ASN A 12 12.18 -13.46 -1.91
CA ASN A 12 12.14 -14.05 -0.57
C ASN A 12 11.05 -13.36 0.27
N GLU A 13 11.03 -12.02 0.27
CA GLU A 13 10.08 -11.21 1.04
C GLU A 13 8.61 -11.55 0.76
N VAL A 14 8.29 -11.84 -0.51
CA VAL A 14 6.92 -12.11 -0.98
C VAL A 14 6.58 -13.60 -1.09
N THR A 15 7.50 -14.53 -0.82
CA THR A 15 7.22 -15.99 -0.89
C THR A 15 7.32 -16.67 0.47
N THR A 16 7.99 -16.05 1.43
CA THR A 16 8.19 -16.61 2.76
C THR A 16 7.41 -15.81 3.81
N ASN A 17 6.99 -16.49 4.88
CA ASN A 17 6.13 -15.93 5.91
C ASN A 17 6.62 -14.58 6.44
N PHE A 18 5.68 -13.68 6.69
CA PHE A 18 5.96 -12.35 7.20
C PHE A 18 6.79 -12.41 8.48
N SER A 19 7.80 -11.55 8.55
CA SER A 19 8.63 -11.36 9.73
C SER A 19 9.04 -9.90 9.80
N LEU A 20 8.67 -9.22 10.89
CA LEU A 20 9.02 -7.81 11.09
C LEU A 20 10.54 -7.60 11.00
N ARG A 21 11.36 -8.57 11.44
CA ARG A 21 12.83 -8.57 11.35
C ARG A 21 13.38 -8.29 9.97
N ARG A 22 12.59 -8.51 8.92
CA ARG A 22 13.04 -8.11 7.57
C ARG A 22 13.24 -6.62 7.45
N LEU A 23 12.59 -5.77 8.25
CA LEU A 23 12.82 -4.32 8.32
C LEU A 23 14.25 -3.94 8.74
N GLU A 24 15.02 -4.85 9.35
CA GLU A 24 16.42 -4.66 9.74
C GLU A 24 17.40 -4.67 8.55
N ARG A 25 16.90 -4.72 7.32
CA ARG A 25 17.69 -4.69 6.08
C ARG A 25 17.43 -3.39 5.31
N SER A 26 18.35 -2.90 4.51
CA SER A 26 18.03 -1.84 3.56
C SER A 26 17.29 -2.44 2.36
N ARG A 27 16.44 -1.65 1.69
CA ARG A 27 15.87 -2.04 0.39
C ARG A 27 15.40 -0.84 -0.41
N LYS A 28 15.47 -0.97 -1.73
CA LYS A 28 14.93 0.00 -2.67
C LYS A 28 13.69 -0.57 -3.34
N PRO A 29 12.71 0.27 -3.68
CA PRO A 29 11.60 -0.14 -4.53
C PRO A 29 12.13 -0.51 -5.92
N VAL A 30 11.39 -1.33 -6.65
CA VAL A 30 11.69 -1.62 -8.06
C VAL A 30 10.92 -0.63 -8.91
N GLU A 31 11.62 0.30 -9.54
CA GLU A 31 11.06 1.24 -10.50
C GLU A 31 10.91 0.54 -11.87
N LEU A 32 9.71 0.57 -12.45
CA LEU A 32 9.35 -0.21 -13.64
C LEU A 32 9.21 0.63 -14.91
N GLY A 33 9.47 1.93 -14.83
CA GLY A 33 9.34 2.89 -15.91
C GLY A 33 8.10 3.77 -15.78
N CYS A 34 8.05 4.75 -16.70
CA CYS A 34 6.88 5.58 -16.90
C CYS A 34 5.72 4.74 -17.45
N TYR A 35 4.55 4.88 -16.84
CA TYR A 35 3.31 4.29 -17.28
C TYR A 35 2.28 5.40 -17.50
N PRO A 36 1.85 5.67 -18.75
CA PRO A 36 0.85 6.69 -19.02
C PRO A 36 -0.51 6.21 -18.53
N LEU A 37 -1.13 6.97 -17.64
CA LEU A 37 -2.48 6.69 -17.15
C LEU A 37 -3.29 7.97 -17.12
N GLU A 38 -4.46 7.92 -17.76
CA GLU A 38 -5.40 9.03 -17.79
C GLU A 38 -6.18 9.14 -16.48
N VAL A 39 -6.41 10.38 -16.04
CA VAL A 39 -7.23 10.67 -14.86
C VAL A 39 -8.70 10.59 -15.26
N VAL A 40 -9.44 9.73 -14.57
CA VAL A 40 -10.90 9.61 -14.71
C VAL A 40 -11.53 10.33 -13.53
N GLU A 41 -12.00 11.55 -13.78
CA GLU A 41 -12.59 12.40 -12.74
C GLU A 41 -13.79 11.72 -12.06
N GLY A 42 -13.94 11.96 -10.75
CA GLY A 42 -15.07 11.44 -9.96
C GLY A 42 -15.02 9.95 -9.64
N LEU A 43 -14.04 9.20 -10.18
CA LEU A 43 -13.82 7.81 -9.81
C LEU A 43 -12.86 7.71 -8.62
N SER A 44 -13.34 7.17 -7.50
CA SER A 44 -12.49 6.83 -6.36
C SER A 44 -12.91 5.49 -5.79
N VAL A 45 -12.00 4.51 -5.81
CA VAL A 45 -12.19 3.20 -5.17
C VAL A 45 -11.05 2.94 -4.18
N ASN A 46 -11.37 2.32 -3.04
CA ASN A 46 -10.41 1.99 -2.01
C ASN A 46 -10.37 0.47 -1.81
N ASN A 47 -9.23 -0.16 -2.12
CA ASN A 47 -9.05 -1.60 -2.00
C ASN A 47 -10.21 -2.42 -2.62
N LEU A 48 -10.65 -2.04 -3.83
CA LEU A 48 -11.60 -2.80 -4.62
C LEU A 48 -11.00 -4.16 -4.96
N LEU A 49 -11.63 -5.25 -4.52
CA LEU A 49 -11.18 -6.59 -4.90
C LEU A 49 -11.41 -6.80 -6.40
N VAL A 50 -10.34 -7.09 -7.13
CA VAL A 50 -10.39 -7.32 -8.59
C VAL A 50 -9.89 -8.70 -8.98
N LYS A 51 -9.36 -9.49 -8.05
CA LYS A 51 -8.98 -10.89 -8.32
C LYS A 51 -9.06 -11.72 -7.04
N LEU A 52 -9.69 -12.88 -7.12
CA LEU A 52 -9.72 -13.86 -6.04
C LEU A 52 -8.42 -14.67 -5.94
N LYS A 53 -8.24 -15.35 -4.80
CA LYS A 53 -7.23 -16.40 -4.70
C LYS A 53 -7.60 -17.57 -5.62
N GLN A 54 -6.58 -18.34 -5.98
CA GLN A 54 -6.64 -19.55 -6.81
C GLN A 54 -7.08 -19.31 -8.27
N THR A 55 -7.54 -18.11 -8.61
CA THR A 55 -7.75 -17.64 -9.98
C THR A 55 -6.51 -16.92 -10.51
N LEU A 56 -6.49 -16.66 -11.82
CA LEU A 56 -5.55 -15.75 -12.48
C LEU A 56 -6.29 -14.55 -13.05
N GLU A 57 -7.45 -14.80 -13.63
CA GLU A 57 -8.28 -13.78 -14.25
C GLU A 57 -8.82 -12.78 -13.22
N PRO A 58 -8.69 -11.47 -13.48
CA PRO A 58 -9.38 -10.45 -12.72
C PRO A 58 -10.88 -10.40 -13.08
N VAL A 59 -11.68 -9.91 -12.14
CA VAL A 59 -13.11 -9.61 -12.30
C VAL A 59 -13.28 -8.12 -12.10
N PHE A 60 -13.70 -7.42 -13.16
CA PHE A 60 -13.85 -5.97 -13.14
C PHE A 60 -15.33 -5.58 -13.14
N PRO A 61 -15.72 -4.58 -12.33
CA PRO A 61 -17.07 -4.05 -12.40
C PRO A 61 -17.30 -3.35 -13.74
N ALA A 62 -18.52 -3.43 -14.26
CA ALA A 62 -18.89 -2.93 -15.59
C ALA A 62 -18.49 -1.46 -15.83
N ASN A 63 -18.51 -0.64 -14.79
CA ASN A 63 -18.19 0.79 -14.84
C ASN A 63 -16.70 1.12 -14.64
N LEU A 64 -15.81 0.14 -14.44
CA LEU A 64 -14.38 0.39 -14.34
C LEU A 64 -13.81 0.75 -15.73
N PRO A 65 -13.19 1.93 -15.91
CA PRO A 65 -12.58 2.35 -17.17
C PRO A 65 -11.58 1.34 -17.76
N GLN A 66 -11.54 1.24 -19.08
CA GLN A 66 -10.68 0.28 -19.78
C GLN A 66 -9.19 0.49 -19.48
N SER A 67 -8.73 1.74 -19.44
CA SER A 67 -7.33 2.07 -19.10
C SER A 67 -6.90 1.54 -17.73
N ILE A 68 -7.82 1.48 -16.77
CA ILE A 68 -7.55 0.93 -15.43
C ILE A 68 -7.55 -0.60 -15.47
N ARG A 69 -8.47 -1.21 -16.25
CA ARG A 69 -8.46 -2.67 -16.48
C ARG A 69 -7.17 -3.13 -17.13
N ASP A 70 -6.68 -2.37 -18.11
CA ASP A 70 -5.43 -2.64 -18.82
C ASP A 70 -4.24 -2.55 -17.86
N LEU A 71 -4.18 -1.53 -17.01
CA LEU A 71 -3.16 -1.41 -15.97
C LEU A 71 -3.17 -2.59 -15.00
N VAL A 72 -4.34 -2.97 -14.48
CA VAL A 72 -4.45 -4.11 -13.55
C VAL A 72 -4.00 -5.40 -14.23
N THR A 73 -4.43 -5.62 -15.47
CA THR A 73 -4.07 -6.80 -16.26
C THR A 73 -2.56 -6.82 -16.51
N GLN A 74 -1.96 -5.70 -16.91
CA GLN A 74 -0.52 -5.58 -17.11
C GLN A 74 0.25 -5.88 -15.84
N CYS A 75 -0.11 -5.30 -14.69
CA CYS A 75 0.55 -5.58 -13.42
C CYS A 75 0.45 -7.06 -13.01
N ILE A 76 -0.70 -7.71 -13.27
CA ILE A 76 -0.90 -9.14 -13.03
C ILE A 76 0.05 -9.96 -13.91
N THR A 77 0.09 -9.68 -15.21
CA THR A 77 0.97 -10.34 -16.18
C THR A 77 2.43 -10.15 -15.79
N ASP A 78 2.86 -8.92 -15.53
CA ASP A 78 4.23 -8.57 -15.13
C ASP A 78 4.65 -9.31 -13.85
N ALA A 79 3.76 -9.39 -12.87
CA ALA A 79 4.01 -10.15 -11.65
C ALA A 79 4.13 -11.66 -11.93
N GLN A 80 3.28 -12.23 -12.78
CA GLN A 80 3.34 -13.65 -13.16
C GLN A 80 4.65 -13.98 -13.88
N GLU A 81 5.03 -13.19 -14.88
CA GLU A 81 6.24 -13.39 -15.67
C GLU A 81 7.50 -13.18 -14.84
N SER A 82 7.43 -12.30 -13.86
CA SER A 82 8.47 -12.12 -12.86
C SER A 82 8.48 -13.22 -11.80
N GLY A 83 7.64 -14.25 -11.89
CA GLY A 83 7.60 -15.39 -10.97
C GLY A 83 7.09 -15.05 -9.57
N LEU A 84 6.29 -13.99 -9.44
CA LEU A 84 5.62 -13.65 -8.18
C LEU A 84 4.38 -14.52 -7.97
N PRO A 85 3.95 -14.77 -6.71
CA PRO A 85 2.93 -15.78 -6.40
C PRO A 85 1.49 -15.34 -6.69
N VAL A 86 1.21 -14.77 -7.86
CA VAL A 86 -0.07 -14.14 -8.24
C VAL A 86 -1.30 -15.01 -7.99
N ARG A 87 -1.25 -16.30 -8.34
CA ARG A 87 -2.38 -17.24 -8.16
C ARG A 87 -2.84 -17.33 -6.72
N ASN A 88 -1.91 -17.27 -5.76
CA ASN A 88 -2.21 -17.42 -4.33
C ASN A 88 -2.57 -16.09 -3.64
N ARG A 89 -2.77 -15.01 -4.41
CA ARG A 89 -3.06 -13.68 -3.91
C ARG A 89 -4.44 -13.21 -4.33
N PHE A 90 -5.11 -12.56 -3.40
CA PHE A 90 -6.12 -11.55 -3.73
C PHE A 90 -5.43 -10.34 -4.34
N VAL A 91 -6.10 -9.67 -5.27
CA VAL A 91 -5.60 -8.41 -5.83
C VAL A 91 -6.61 -7.30 -5.58
N TYR A 92 -6.16 -6.22 -4.96
CA TYR A 92 -6.97 -5.08 -4.57
C TYR A 92 -6.50 -3.81 -5.28
N LEU A 93 -7.44 -3.11 -5.92
CA LEU A 93 -7.22 -1.83 -6.58
C LEU A 93 -7.65 -0.68 -5.66
N THR A 94 -6.73 0.25 -5.41
CA THR A 94 -7.05 1.61 -4.99
C THR A 94 -6.81 2.54 -6.16
N TYR A 95 -7.81 3.35 -6.49
CA TYR A 95 -7.74 4.41 -7.48
C TYR A 95 -8.34 5.65 -6.83
N ASP A 96 -7.54 6.69 -6.60
CA ASP A 96 -7.91 7.80 -5.73
C ASP A 96 -7.67 9.14 -6.43
N THR A 97 -8.76 9.77 -6.87
CA THR A 97 -8.77 11.05 -7.59
C THR A 97 -9.12 12.25 -6.69
N ARG A 98 -9.16 12.04 -5.37
CA ARG A 98 -9.52 13.13 -4.44
C ARG A 98 -8.50 14.26 -4.52
N PRO A 99 -8.92 15.53 -4.44
CA PRO A 99 -8.01 16.66 -4.53
C PRO A 99 -7.06 16.72 -3.32
N PHE A 100 -5.87 17.29 -3.53
CA PHE A 100 -5.02 17.75 -2.44
C PHE A 100 -5.37 19.16 -2.04
N LYS A 101 -5.39 19.39 -0.73
CA LYS A 101 -5.30 20.72 -0.16
C LYS A 101 -3.86 20.96 0.30
N LYS A 102 -3.35 22.15 0.06
CA LYS A 102 -2.06 22.62 0.58
C LYS A 102 -1.95 22.33 2.07
N GLY A 103 -0.81 21.80 2.50
CA GLY A 103 -0.56 21.44 3.90
C GLY A 103 -1.16 20.09 4.33
N HIS A 104 -1.87 19.38 3.45
CA HIS A 104 -2.47 18.08 3.75
C HIS A 104 -1.91 16.96 2.87
N THR A 105 -2.15 15.74 3.31
CA THR A 105 -1.98 14.51 2.54
C THR A 105 -3.37 14.00 2.08
N GLN A 106 -3.46 13.27 0.96
CA GLN A 106 -4.71 12.76 0.39
C GLN A 106 -5.24 11.57 1.21
N ARG A 107 -4.32 10.88 1.89
CA ARG A 107 -4.56 9.74 2.78
C ARG A 107 -3.85 9.99 4.10
N ASN A 108 -4.03 9.06 5.05
CA ASN A 108 -3.47 9.16 6.39
C ASN A 108 -1.98 9.57 6.34
N PRO A 109 -1.59 10.66 7.03
CA PRO A 109 -0.21 11.09 7.06
C PRO A 109 0.64 10.11 7.86
N GLY A 110 1.95 10.19 7.67
CA GLY A 110 2.93 9.43 8.45
C GLY A 110 3.59 8.28 7.69
N TRP A 111 4.75 7.89 8.20
CA TRP A 111 5.53 6.77 7.69
C TRP A 111 4.85 5.45 8.01
N HIS A 112 4.69 4.61 7.00
CA HIS A 112 4.13 3.28 7.15
C HIS A 112 4.69 2.32 6.10
N PHE A 113 4.42 1.04 6.29
CA PHE A 113 4.55 0.03 5.26
C PHE A 113 3.23 -0.72 5.15
N ASP A 114 2.91 -1.19 3.96
CA ASP A 114 1.67 -1.92 3.72
C ASP A 114 1.81 -3.37 4.20
N GLY A 115 0.70 -3.96 4.68
CA GLY A 115 0.62 -5.40 4.96
C GLY A 115 1.30 -5.88 6.23
N LEU A 116 1.45 -5.03 7.25
CA LEU A 116 1.77 -5.46 8.61
C LEU A 116 0.81 -6.59 9.03
N GLN A 117 1.37 -7.69 9.51
CA GLN A 117 0.60 -8.80 10.09
C GLN A 117 0.81 -8.80 11.60
N GLY A 118 -0.12 -8.18 12.33
CA GLY A 118 -0.11 -8.09 13.79
C GLY A 118 -0.43 -9.42 14.45
N ASN A 119 -0.56 -9.43 15.78
CA ASN A 119 -0.78 -10.65 16.57
C ASN A 119 -2.12 -11.35 16.26
N GLU A 120 -3.08 -10.66 15.66
CA GLU A 120 -4.32 -11.23 15.15
C GLU A 120 -4.09 -12.28 14.04
N VAL A 121 -2.97 -12.18 13.32
CA VAL A 121 -2.55 -13.19 12.35
C VAL A 121 -1.65 -14.22 13.05
N MET A 122 -2.27 -15.25 13.63
CA MET A 122 -1.58 -16.32 14.37
C MET A 122 -0.56 -17.07 13.51
N LEU A 123 -0.96 -17.44 12.29
CA LEU A 123 -0.08 -18.07 11.30
C LEU A 123 0.30 -17.02 10.26
N LYS A 124 1.48 -16.44 10.41
CA LYS A 124 2.02 -15.45 9.47
C LYS A 124 2.00 -16.01 8.06
N LYS A 125 1.52 -15.20 7.14
CA LYS A 125 1.46 -15.51 5.71
C LYS A 125 2.59 -14.79 4.98
N PRO A 126 3.01 -15.28 3.80
CA PRO A 126 3.89 -14.55 2.91
C PRO A 126 3.50 -13.08 2.75
N GLY A 127 4.52 -12.20 2.78
CA GLY A 127 4.33 -10.74 2.70
C GLY A 127 3.55 -10.31 1.46
N CYS A 128 2.78 -9.22 1.55
CA CYS A 128 2.15 -8.63 0.38
C CYS A 128 3.18 -7.86 -0.46
N TYR A 129 2.79 -7.52 -1.67
CA TYR A 129 3.51 -6.57 -2.50
C TYR A 129 2.50 -5.73 -3.28
N SER A 130 2.94 -4.55 -3.69
CA SER A 130 2.06 -3.58 -4.32
C SER A 130 2.76 -2.87 -5.47
N PHE A 131 2.02 -2.62 -6.53
CA PHE A 131 2.38 -1.64 -7.54
C PHE A 131 1.79 -0.30 -7.12
N LEU A 132 2.59 0.76 -7.06
CA LEU A 132 2.21 2.11 -6.71
C LEU A 132 2.52 3.05 -7.87
N TRP A 133 1.62 3.98 -8.12
CA TRP A 133 1.75 4.97 -9.17
C TRP A 133 1.06 6.26 -8.74
N THR A 134 1.60 7.40 -9.17
CA THR A 134 0.92 8.68 -9.02
C THR A 134 1.27 9.63 -10.16
N ASN A 135 0.31 10.40 -10.67
CA ASN A 135 0.57 11.37 -11.74
C ASN A 135 1.23 12.66 -11.25
N LYS A 136 1.03 13.00 -9.98
CA LYS A 136 1.44 14.26 -9.34
C LYS A 136 1.71 14.02 -7.87
N LEU A 137 2.61 14.83 -7.32
CA LEU A 137 3.09 14.79 -5.94
C LEU A 137 3.59 13.39 -5.55
N PRO A 138 4.91 13.18 -5.55
CA PRO A 138 5.45 11.88 -5.26
C PRO A 138 5.13 11.41 -3.85
N PHE A 139 5.12 10.09 -3.67
CA PHE A 139 5.27 9.51 -2.34
C PHE A 139 6.76 9.42 -2.01
N LEU A 140 7.05 9.56 -0.72
CA LEU A 140 8.40 9.50 -0.16
C LEU A 140 8.68 8.08 0.29
N ILE A 141 9.88 7.59 0.03
CA ILE A 141 10.29 6.20 0.25
C ILE A 141 11.58 6.22 1.05
N SER A 142 11.62 5.47 2.15
CA SER A 142 12.84 5.30 2.93
C SER A 142 13.52 3.98 2.55
N ASP A 143 14.81 4.02 2.20
CA ASP A 143 15.57 2.83 1.79
C ASP A 143 16.49 2.22 2.87
N GLN A 144 16.52 2.85 4.04
CA GLN A 144 17.31 2.40 5.20
C GLN A 144 16.79 1.11 5.84
N SER A 145 17.62 0.55 6.72
CA SER A 145 17.20 -0.44 7.71
C SER A 145 16.64 0.22 8.98
N PHE A 146 15.81 -0.52 9.70
CA PHE A 146 15.22 -0.09 10.97
C PHE A 146 15.66 -0.99 12.13
N SER A 147 15.89 -0.42 13.30
CA SER A 147 16.10 -1.18 14.52
C SER A 147 14.76 -1.61 15.10
N LEU A 148 14.65 -2.91 15.42
CA LEU A 148 13.48 -3.48 16.08
C LEU A 148 13.72 -3.75 17.56
N GLN A 149 14.85 -3.30 18.11
CA GLN A 149 15.19 -3.53 19.50
C GLN A 149 14.10 -2.94 20.41
N GLY A 150 13.51 -3.80 21.24
CA GLY A 150 12.43 -3.42 22.17
C GLY A 150 11.05 -3.27 21.54
N LEU A 151 10.90 -3.45 20.22
CA LEU A 151 9.59 -3.36 19.56
C LEU A 151 8.82 -4.68 19.65
N ASP A 152 7.62 -4.59 20.22
CA ASP A 152 6.59 -5.62 20.25
C ASP A 152 5.35 -5.14 19.47
N VAL A 153 4.98 -5.87 18.42
CA VAL A 153 3.83 -5.57 17.54
C VAL A 153 2.48 -5.63 18.24
N GLY A 154 2.38 -6.29 19.40
CA GLY A 154 1.18 -6.36 20.22
C GLY A 154 1.07 -5.25 21.27
N GLN A 155 2.14 -4.50 21.51
CA GLN A 155 2.22 -3.49 22.58
C GLN A 155 2.57 -2.09 22.07
N HIS A 156 3.18 -1.98 20.89
CA HIS A 156 3.61 -0.70 20.35
C HIS A 156 2.87 -0.34 19.08
N HIS A 157 2.70 0.97 18.86
CA HIS A 157 2.36 1.48 17.54
C HIS A 157 3.63 1.43 16.67
N ILE A 158 3.75 0.34 15.91
CA ILE A 158 4.98 0.03 15.14
C ILE A 158 5.32 1.14 14.15
N PHE A 159 4.33 1.74 13.50
CA PHE A 159 4.58 2.81 12.53
C PHE A 159 5.19 4.05 13.19
N ASP A 160 4.67 4.49 14.33
CA ASP A 160 5.23 5.66 15.04
C ASP A 160 6.64 5.34 15.53
N SER A 161 6.86 4.13 16.04
CA SER A 161 8.15 3.68 16.56
C SER A 161 9.24 3.59 15.47
N LEU A 162 8.85 3.30 14.23
CA LEU A 162 9.78 3.26 13.09
C LEU A 162 9.92 4.65 12.44
N ALA A 163 8.87 5.48 12.47
CA ALA A 163 8.88 6.83 11.93
C ALA A 163 9.95 7.72 12.59
N THR A 164 10.20 7.53 13.89
CA THR A 164 11.24 8.27 14.64
C THR A 164 12.67 7.89 14.24
N GLN A 165 12.84 6.79 13.50
CA GLN A 165 14.14 6.29 13.06
C GLN A 165 14.49 6.72 11.63
N VAL A 166 13.56 7.34 10.89
CA VAL A 166 13.78 7.71 9.49
C VAL A 166 14.78 8.86 9.40
N PHE A 167 15.86 8.65 8.66
CA PHE A 167 16.86 9.66 8.35
C PHE A 167 16.54 10.31 7.00
N ASP A 168 16.56 11.64 6.95
CA ASP A 168 16.20 12.40 5.73
C ASP A 168 17.10 12.08 4.53
N ASP A 169 18.36 11.74 4.76
CA ASP A 169 19.32 11.35 3.70
C ASP A 169 19.00 9.98 3.05
N SER A 170 18.17 9.19 3.71
CA SER A 170 17.70 7.88 3.28
C SER A 170 16.30 7.94 2.65
N VAL A 171 15.76 9.14 2.46
CA VAL A 171 14.43 9.39 1.90
C VAL A 171 14.54 9.85 0.44
N HIS A 172 13.81 9.15 -0.42
CA HIS A 172 13.77 9.41 -1.85
C HIS A 172 12.35 9.70 -2.30
N GLU A 173 12.20 10.65 -3.22
CA GLU A 173 10.92 10.87 -3.90
C GLU A 173 10.74 9.84 -5.02
N SER A 174 9.53 9.32 -5.16
CA SER A 174 9.12 8.65 -6.40
C SER A 174 9.07 9.65 -7.56
N LEU A 175 9.09 9.14 -8.80
CA LEU A 175 8.89 9.93 -9.99
C LEU A 175 7.40 9.92 -10.36
N PRO A 176 6.75 11.09 -10.51
CA PRO A 176 5.39 11.14 -11.03
C PRO A 176 5.30 10.48 -12.41
N GLY A 177 4.23 9.73 -12.65
CA GLY A 177 4.00 8.96 -13.87
C GLY A 177 4.74 7.61 -13.91
N HIS A 178 5.59 7.31 -12.93
CA HIS A 178 6.32 6.04 -12.88
C HIS A 178 5.63 5.00 -11.99
N LEU A 179 5.74 3.74 -12.40
CA LEU A 179 5.21 2.60 -11.67
C LEU A 179 6.29 1.99 -10.78
N TYR A 180 5.98 1.82 -9.50
CA TYR A 180 6.89 1.26 -8.51
C TYR A 180 6.33 -0.03 -7.93
N LEU A 181 7.13 -1.10 -7.93
CA LEU A 181 6.83 -2.34 -7.24
C LEU A 181 7.53 -2.37 -5.88
N MET A 182 6.73 -2.55 -4.82
CA MET A 182 7.16 -2.49 -3.43
C MET A 182 6.73 -3.74 -2.67
N SER A 183 7.59 -4.24 -1.79
CA SER A 183 7.21 -5.29 -0.84
C SER A 183 6.56 -4.68 0.41
N CYS A 184 5.97 -5.53 1.26
CA CYS A 184 5.45 -5.14 2.57
C CYS A 184 6.51 -4.66 3.58
N TYR A 185 7.77 -4.51 3.18
CA TYR A 185 8.86 -4.01 4.03
C TYR A 185 9.41 -2.67 3.56
N GLN A 186 8.80 -2.05 2.54
CA GLN A 186 9.19 -0.73 2.08
C GLN A 186 8.44 0.35 2.88
N MET A 187 9.18 1.08 3.71
CA MET A 187 8.66 2.24 4.43
C MET A 187 8.46 3.41 3.47
N HIS A 188 7.25 3.97 3.50
CA HIS A 188 6.86 5.07 2.64
C HIS A 188 5.81 5.97 3.30
N ARG A 189 5.62 7.16 2.73
CA ARG A 189 4.55 8.08 3.12
C ARG A 189 4.11 8.94 1.95
N ALA A 190 2.90 9.48 2.04
CA ALA A 190 2.49 10.57 1.17
C ALA A 190 3.31 11.83 1.48
N GLN A 191 3.75 12.54 0.44
CA GLN A 191 4.27 13.90 0.60
C GLN A 191 3.13 14.85 0.94
N VAL A 192 3.44 15.87 1.75
CA VAL A 192 2.51 16.95 2.05
C VAL A 192 2.43 17.88 0.85
N ALA A 193 1.22 18.15 0.36
CA ALA A 193 1.03 19.00 -0.79
C ALA A 193 1.48 20.44 -0.49
N GLN A 194 2.29 21.02 -1.38
CA GLN A 194 2.77 22.40 -1.26
C GLN A 194 1.78 23.43 -1.83
N GLU A 195 0.84 22.95 -2.65
CA GLU A 195 -0.22 23.71 -3.29
C GLU A 195 -1.49 22.87 -3.41
N ASP A 196 -2.62 23.52 -3.70
CA ASP A 196 -3.86 22.82 -3.99
C ASP A 196 -3.75 22.13 -5.37
N THR A 197 -4.28 20.92 -5.50
CA THR A 197 -4.25 20.16 -6.77
C THR A 197 -5.53 19.36 -6.94
N SER A 198 -6.26 19.61 -8.01
CA SER A 198 -7.59 19.01 -8.26
C SER A 198 -7.58 17.74 -9.13
N ASP A 199 -6.49 17.50 -9.85
CA ASP A 199 -6.39 16.46 -10.89
C ASP A 199 -5.35 15.39 -10.55
N ARG A 200 -5.07 15.18 -9.26
CA ARG A 200 -4.20 14.08 -8.85
C ARG A 200 -4.91 12.75 -8.98
N LEU A 201 -4.15 11.76 -9.44
CA LEU A 201 -4.44 10.35 -9.34
C LEU A 201 -3.35 9.63 -8.55
N PHE A 202 -3.77 8.84 -7.56
CA PHE A 202 -2.97 7.80 -6.93
C PHE A 202 -3.56 6.44 -7.24
N VAL A 203 -2.71 5.51 -7.69
CA VAL A 203 -3.09 4.12 -7.92
C VAL A 203 -2.22 3.21 -7.09
N ARG A 204 -2.87 2.24 -6.45
CA ARG A 204 -2.18 1.13 -5.77
C ARG A 204 -2.86 -0.18 -6.13
N LEU A 205 -2.09 -1.14 -6.62
CA LEU A 205 -2.55 -2.51 -6.82
C LEU A 205 -1.83 -3.43 -5.84
N THR A 206 -2.54 -3.92 -4.83
CA THR A 206 -1.95 -4.75 -3.77
C THR A 206 -2.27 -6.23 -3.97
N PHE A 207 -1.23 -7.06 -3.96
CA PHE A 207 -1.29 -8.50 -4.00
C PHE A 207 -1.14 -9.05 -2.57
N SER A 208 -2.24 -9.50 -1.99
CA SER A 208 -2.29 -9.94 -0.59
C SER A 208 -2.69 -11.41 -0.47
N GLU A 209 -2.05 -12.12 0.46
CA GLU A 209 -2.54 -13.45 0.84
C GLU A 209 -3.63 -13.37 1.93
N LEU A 210 -3.73 -12.27 2.66
CA LEU A 210 -4.82 -12.07 3.60
C LEU A 210 -5.96 -11.31 2.92
N ALA A 211 -7.18 -11.71 3.22
CA ALA A 211 -8.35 -10.94 2.82
C ALA A 211 -8.32 -9.60 3.54
N TYR A 212 -8.56 -8.51 2.81
CA TYR A 212 -8.86 -7.25 3.45
C TYR A 212 -10.34 -7.30 3.85
N THR A 213 -10.63 -6.95 5.09
CA THR A 213 -11.99 -7.06 5.64
C THR A 213 -12.53 -5.71 6.11
N SER A 214 -11.78 -4.62 5.95
CA SER A 214 -12.20 -3.28 6.42
C SER A 214 -13.52 -2.83 5.77
N THR A 215 -14.39 -2.19 6.56
CA THR A 215 -15.62 -1.55 6.06
C THR A 215 -15.36 -0.35 5.15
N SER A 216 -14.14 0.19 5.16
CA SER A 216 -13.74 1.31 4.30
C SER A 216 -13.45 0.90 2.85
N MET A 217 -13.49 -0.40 2.54
CA MET A 217 -13.23 -0.89 1.19
C MET A 217 -14.42 -0.66 0.27
N THR A 218 -14.13 -0.38 -0.99
CA THR A 218 -15.14 -0.42 -2.06
C THR A 218 -15.41 -1.87 -2.43
N LEU A 219 -16.67 -2.29 -2.41
CA LEU A 219 -17.06 -3.64 -2.80
C LEU A 219 -17.24 -3.75 -4.31
N ASN A 220 -16.77 -4.86 -4.87
CA ASN A 220 -16.98 -5.22 -6.26
C ASN A 220 -18.29 -6.03 -6.36
N PRO A 221 -19.34 -5.49 -7.01
CA PRO A 221 -20.64 -6.16 -7.09
C PRO A 221 -20.59 -7.48 -7.86
N ASP A 222 -19.56 -7.69 -8.69
CA ASP A 222 -19.44 -8.85 -9.56
C ASP A 222 -18.60 -9.98 -8.94
N ILE A 223 -18.16 -9.83 -7.68
CA ILE A 223 -17.42 -10.86 -6.94
C ILE A 223 -18.28 -11.42 -5.82
N ASP A 224 -18.35 -12.75 -5.77
CA ASP A 224 -18.79 -13.46 -4.57
C ASP A 224 -17.63 -13.57 -3.57
N TYR A 225 -17.76 -12.88 -2.44
CA TYR A 225 -16.67 -12.74 -1.47
C TYR A 225 -16.58 -14.00 -0.59
N PRO A 226 -15.41 -14.67 -0.52
CA PRO A 226 -15.24 -15.87 0.30
C PRO A 226 -15.03 -15.54 1.79
N PHE A 227 -15.33 -14.30 2.21
CA PHE A 227 -15.17 -13.79 3.55
C PHE A 227 -16.20 -12.69 3.82
N GLN A 228 -16.51 -12.49 5.09
CA GLN A 228 -17.34 -11.38 5.53
C GLN A 228 -16.46 -10.14 5.75
N PRO A 229 -16.76 -8.99 5.14
CA PRO A 229 -16.18 -7.72 5.56
C PRO A 229 -16.50 -7.50 7.05
N HIS A 230 -15.48 -7.26 7.86
CA HIS A 230 -15.60 -7.04 9.30
C HIS A 230 -15.49 -5.56 9.65
N SER A 231 -16.21 -5.15 10.69
CA SER A 231 -16.01 -3.86 11.35
C SER A 231 -14.71 -3.87 12.16
N THR A 232 -13.56 -3.66 11.52
CA THR A 232 -12.43 -3.07 12.26
C THR A 232 -12.59 -1.56 12.15
N SER A 233 -12.80 -0.89 13.28
CA SER A 233 -13.02 0.58 13.32
C SER A 233 -11.82 1.37 12.78
N GLY A 234 -10.67 0.70 12.58
CA GLY A 234 -9.39 1.35 12.27
C GLY A 234 -8.85 2.16 13.45
N GLU A 235 -9.54 2.15 14.59
CA GLU A 235 -9.07 2.80 15.80
C GLU A 235 -7.91 1.99 16.38
N ILE A 236 -6.81 2.69 16.65
CA ILE A 236 -5.70 2.15 17.41
C ILE A 236 -6.29 1.72 18.77
N PRO A 237 -6.14 0.44 19.18
CA PRO A 237 -6.57 -0.01 20.50
C PRO A 237 -6.03 0.94 21.58
N LYS A 238 -6.85 1.28 22.58
CA LYS A 238 -6.49 2.30 23.58
C LYS A 238 -5.15 2.05 24.26
N ASN A 239 -4.78 0.78 24.43
CA ASN A 239 -3.49 0.36 25.00
C ASN A 239 -2.29 0.59 24.08
N LEU A 240 -2.52 0.83 22.78
CA LEU A 240 -1.51 1.15 21.76
C LEU A 240 -1.48 2.65 21.41
N ALA A 241 -2.39 3.46 21.98
CA ALA A 241 -2.54 4.89 21.68
C ALA A 241 -1.48 5.80 22.35
N VAL A 242 -0.37 5.24 22.84
CA VAL A 242 0.54 5.87 23.82
C VAL A 242 1.39 7.03 23.25
N LEU A 243 1.22 7.43 21.99
CA LEU A 243 1.97 8.56 21.40
C LEU A 243 1.10 9.61 20.69
N GLN A 244 -0.16 9.79 21.08
CA GLN A 244 -0.87 11.03 20.78
C GLN A 244 -0.28 12.19 21.61
N GLY A 245 0.80 12.80 21.13
CA GLY A 245 1.40 13.96 21.79
C GLY A 245 2.81 14.35 21.35
N ILE A 246 3.51 13.52 20.57
CA ILE A 246 4.85 13.85 20.07
C ILE A 246 4.89 13.62 18.56
N GLY A 247 4.42 14.61 17.78
CA GLY A 247 4.70 14.71 16.34
C GLY A 247 3.59 14.39 15.33
N ALA A 248 2.36 14.04 15.75
CA ALA A 248 1.23 13.90 14.82
C ALA A 248 0.46 15.25 14.65
N PRO A 249 0.03 15.64 13.44
CA PRO A 249 -0.77 16.84 13.26
C PRO A 249 -2.08 16.70 14.04
N ILE A 250 -2.40 17.76 14.77
CA ILE A 250 -3.59 17.95 15.60
C ILE A 250 -4.83 17.50 14.80
N ARG A 251 -5.48 16.43 15.24
CA ARG A 251 -6.90 16.22 14.90
C ARG A 251 -7.65 17.23 15.75
N ASP A 252 -8.06 18.34 15.12
CA ASP A 252 -9.03 19.23 15.74
C ASP A 252 -10.32 18.43 15.97
N LEU A 253 -10.48 18.05 17.23
CA LEU A 253 -11.78 17.91 17.88
C LEU A 253 -12.47 19.27 17.77
N GLN A 254 -13.38 19.40 16.81
CA GLN A 254 -14.51 20.29 17.03
C GLN A 254 -15.75 19.44 17.23
N VAL A 255 -15.96 19.15 18.52
CA VAL A 255 -17.28 19.13 19.12
C VAL A 255 -17.85 20.54 18.99
N LEU A 256 -18.87 20.67 18.14
CA LEU A 256 -20.13 21.40 18.36
C LEU A 256 -21.10 21.04 17.22
#